data_AF-A0A5K1FA79-F1
#
_entry.id   AF-A0A5K1FA79-F1
#
_cell.length_a   1.000
_cell.length_b   1.000
_cell.length_c   1.000
_cell.angle_alpha   90.00
_cell.angle_beta   90.00
_cell.angle_gamma   90.00
#
_symmetry.space_group_name_H-M   'P 1'
#
loop_
_entity.id
_entity.type
_entity.pdbx_description
1 polymer ?
#
loop_
_entity_poly.entity_id
_entity_poly.type
_entity_poly.pdbx_seq_one_letter_code
_entity_poly.pdbx_strand_id
1 'polypeptide(L)' 'QIWDEVGESDEDRDKMLLQLERDCLDVYRQKVDQALIARTQLLQELADAKSELAGLLAALGERSFIGT' A
#
# COMPACT_ATOMS: atom_id res chain seq x y z
N GLN A 1 -38.88 3.57 -3.47
CA GLN A 1 -39.85 2.47 -3.65
C GLN A 1 -39.66 1.38 -2.59
N ILE A 2 -38.56 0.62 -2.55
CA ILE A 2 -38.37 -0.43 -1.51
C ILE A 2 -38.41 0.15 -0.08
N TRP A 3 -37.67 1.23 0.19
CA TRP A 3 -37.66 1.87 1.51
C TRP A 3 -39.01 2.47 1.92
N ASP A 4 -39.83 2.84 0.94
CA ASP A 4 -41.19 3.32 1.18
C ASP A 4 -42.14 2.15 1.45
N GLU A 5 -41.91 1.00 0.81
CA GLU A 5 -42.67 -0.24 1.00
C GLU A 5 -42.44 -0.87 2.39
N VAL A 6 -41.23 -0.75 2.94
CA VAL A 6 -40.90 -1.25 4.29
C VAL A 6 -41.19 -0.25 5.41
N GLY A 7 -41.62 0.97 5.07
CA GLY A 7 -41.93 2.02 6.05
C GLY A 7 -40.72 2.57 6.79
N GLU A 8 -39.53 2.52 6.19
CA GLU A 8 -38.30 3.09 6.75
C GLU A 8 -38.42 4.62 6.85
N SER A 9 -37.95 5.20 7.96
CA SER A 9 -37.96 6.66 8.15
C SER A 9 -36.84 7.33 7.37
N ASP A 10 -36.98 8.62 7.02
CA ASP A 10 -35.90 9.38 6.38
C ASP A 10 -34.62 9.41 7.22
N GLU A 11 -34.76 9.44 8.55
CA GLU A 11 -33.61 9.40 9.48
C GLU A 11 -32.87 8.06 9.42
N ASP A 12 -33.58 6.94 9.36
CA ASP A 12 -32.99 5.60 9.27
C ASP A 12 -32.28 5.39 7.92
N ARG A 13 -32.87 5.93 6.85
CA ARG A 13 -32.30 5.96 5.51
C ARG A 13 -30.99 6.75 5.47
N ASP A 14 -30.99 7.97 6.00
CA ASP A 14 -29.80 8.81 6.08
C ASP A 14 -28.70 8.14 6.91
N LYS A 15 -29.06 7.52 8.03
CA LYS A 15 -28.13 6.78 8.87
C LYS A 15 -27.49 5.61 8.12
N MET A 16 -28.28 4.88 7.32
CA MET A 16 -27.77 3.77 6.52
C MET A 16 -26.81 4.25 5.42
N LEU A 17 -27.16 5.34 4.72
CA LEU A 17 -26.28 5.94 3.71
C LEU A 17 -24.97 6.42 4.31
N LEU A 18 -25.03 7.13 5.45
CA LEU A 18 -23.83 7.57 6.17
C LEU A 18 -22.96 6.41 6.64
N GLN A 19 -23.55 5.26 6.98
CA GLN A 19 -22.78 4.07 7.34
C GLN A 19 -22.11 3.47 6.11
N LEU A 20 -22.80 3.34 4.99
CA LEU A 20 -22.24 2.86 3.73
C LEU A 20 -21.08 3.72 3.24
N GLU A 21 -21.21 5.05 3.34
CA GLU A 21 -20.13 5.99 2.99
C GLU A 21 -18.90 5.79 3.87
N ARG A 22 -19.09 5.60 5.19
CA ARG A 22 -18.01 5.30 6.13
C ARG A 22 -17.33 3.97 5.80
N ASP A 23 -18.11 2.91 5.58
CA ASP A 23 -17.58 1.58 5.26
C ASP A 23 -16.79 1.61 3.95
N CYS A 24 -17.29 2.32 2.93
CA CYS A 24 -16.59 2.51 1.66
C CYS A 24 -15.26 3.26 1.84
N LEU A 25 -15.26 4.31 2.66
CA LEU A 25 -14.07 5.09 2.94
C LEU A 25 -13.02 4.27 3.69
N ASP A 26 -13.42 3.42 4.63
CA ASP A 26 -12.52 2.59 5.41
C ASP A 26 -11.84 1.51 4.54
N VAL A 27 -12.60 0.88 3.63
CA VAL A 27 -12.02 -0.03 2.62
C VAL A 27 -11.02 0.70 1.73
N TYR A 28 -11.35 1.93 1.28
CA TYR A 28 -10.44 2.71 0.45
C TYR A 28 -9.14 3.05 1.20
N ARG A 29 -9.24 3.54 2.44
CA ARG A 29 -8.08 3.84 3.30
C ARG A 29 -7.19 2.63 3.49
N GLN A 30 -7.77 1.48 3.83
CA GLN A 30 -7.02 0.24 3.99
C GLN A 30 -6.23 -0.13 2.72
N LYS A 31 -6.85 0.00 1.54
CA LYS A 31 -6.18 -0.29 0.26
C LYS A 31 -5.05 0.68 -0.03
N VAL A 32 -5.24 1.97 0.26
CA VAL A 32 -4.19 2.99 0.10
C VAL A 32 -3.01 2.70 1.02
N ASP A 33 -3.27 2.38 2.29
CA ASP A 33 -2.22 2.07 3.26
C ASP A 33 -1.42 0.83 2.85
N GLN A 34 -2.09 -0.22 2.37
CA GLN A 34 -1.43 -1.41 1.82
C GLN A 34 -0.53 -1.06 0.62
N ALA A 35 -1.01 -0.23 -0.30
CA ALA A 35 -0.22 0.21 -1.45
C ALA A 35 1.00 1.05 -1.03
N LEU A 36 0.86 1.91 -0.02
CA LEU A 36 1.96 2.70 0.55
C LEU A 36 3.01 1.80 1.22
N ILE A 37 2.59 0.79 1.98
CA ILE A 37 3.48 -0.20 2.60
C ILE A 37 4.25 -0.95 1.51
N ALA A 38 3.55 -1.49 0.51
CA ALA A 38 4.17 -2.24 -0.58
C ALA A 38 5.19 -1.39 -1.36
N ARG A 39 4.84 -0.12 -1.65
CA ARG A 39 5.78 0.82 -2.28
C ARG A 39 7.03 1.04 -1.43
N THR A 40 6.87 1.19 -0.13
CA THR A 40 7.99 1.43 0.80
C THR A 40 8.91 0.21 0.85
N GLN A 41 8.33 -1.00 0.91
CA GLN A 41 9.09 -2.25 0.88
C GLN A 41 9.88 -2.42 -0.41
N LEU A 42 9.25 -2.19 -1.58
CA LEU A 42 9.94 -2.27 -2.87
C LEU A 42 11.08 -1.25 -3.00
N LEU A 43 10.91 -0.04 -2.48
CA LEU A 43 11.97 0.97 -2.48
C LEU A 43 13.15 0.55 -1.59
N GLN A 44 12.86 -0.06 -0.45
CA GLN A 44 13.89 -0.59 0.45
C GLN A 44 14.66 -1.74 -0.22
N GLU A 45 13.95 -2.73 -0.77
CA GLU A 45 14.57 -3.86 -1.49
C GLU A 45 15.44 -3.38 -2.65
N LEU A 46 14.98 -2.37 -3.40
CA LEU A 46 15.77 -1.78 -4.48
C LEU A 46 17.04 -1.10 -3.97
N ALA A 47 16.97 -0.39 -2.85
CA ALA A 47 18.13 0.25 -2.24
C ALA A 47 19.14 -0.79 -1.75
N ASP A 48 18.66 -1.86 -1.11
CA ASP A 48 19.48 -2.96 -0.61
C ASP A 48 20.17 -3.70 -1.76
N ALA A 49 19.44 -4.03 -2.84
CA ALA A 49 20.00 -4.67 -4.03
C ALA A 49 21.07 -3.80 -4.71
N LYS A 50 20.88 -2.47 -4.76
CA LYS A 50 21.89 -1.54 -5.29
C LYS A 50 23.14 -1.50 -4.42
N SER A 51 22.97 -1.51 -3.09
CA SER A 51 24.07 -1.55 -2.13
C SER A 51 24.88 -2.83 -2.27
N GLU A 52 24.20 -3.98 -2.35
CA GLU A 52 24.84 -5.29 -2.55
C GLU A 52 25.62 -5.34 -3.86
N LEU A 53 25.01 -4.90 -4.97
CA LEU A 53 25.68 -4.83 -6.26
C LEU A 53 26.94 -3.96 -6.22
N ALA A 54 26.87 -2.79 -5.59
CA ALA A 54 28.04 -1.91 -5.42
C ALA A 54 29.14 -2.59 -4.60
N GLY A 55 28.79 -3.31 -3.53
CA GLY A 55 29.73 -4.10 -2.74
C GLY A 55 30.40 -5.22 -3.54
N LEU A 56 29.63 -5.94 -4.36
CA LEU A 56 30.17 -6.99 -5.23
C LEU A 56 31.12 -6.43 -6.30
N LEU A 57 30.77 -5.29 -6.92
CA LEU A 57 31.63 -4.61 -7.89
C LEU A 57 32.95 -4.15 -7.25
N ALA A 58 32.90 -3.62 -6.03
CA ALA A 58 34.09 -3.23 -5.28
C ALA A 58 34.99 -4.45 -5.00
N ALA A 59 34.42 -5.54 -4.46
CA ALA A 59 35.18 -6.76 -4.17
C ALA A 59 35.81 -7.41 -5.42
N LEU A 60 35.13 -7.34 -6.57
CA LEU A 60 35.65 -7.84 -7.84
C LEU A 60 36.81 -6.96 -8.36
N GLY A 61 36.66 -5.64 -8.25
CA GLY A 61 37.72 -4.67 -8.56
C GLY A 61 38.96 -4.86 -7.67
N GLU A 62 38.77 -5.07 -6.37
CA GLU A 62 39.84 -5.37 -5.42
C GLU A 62 40.57 -6.68 -5.77
N ARG A 63 39.86 -7.74 -6.17
CA ARG A 63 40.49 -8.99 -6.64
C ARG A 63 41.27 -8.84 -7.94
N SER A 64 40.86 -7.95 -8.84
CA SER A 64 41.58 -7.70 -10.10
C SER A 64 42.90 -6.95 -9.90
N PHE A 65 43.04 -6.18 -8.80
CA PHE A 65 44.25 -5.44 -8.47
C PHE A 65 45.29 -6.24 -7.67
N ILE A 66 44.89 -7.35 -7.03
CA ILE A 66 45.80 -8.22 -6.23
C ILE A 66 46.69 -9.12 -7.13
N GLY A 67 46.80 -8.81 -8.42
CA GLY A 67 47.52 -9.61 -9.40
C GLY A 67 48.54 -8.85 -10.24
N THR A 68 49.46 -8.09 -9.62
CA THR A 68 50.79 -7.75 -10.16
C THR A 68 51.71 -7.31 -9.03
#